data_AF-A0A5Q4H3W8-F1
#
_entry.id   AF-A0A5Q4H3W8-F1
#
_cell.length_a   1.000
_cell.length_b   1.000
_cell.length_c   1.000
_cell.angle_alpha   90.00
_cell.angle_beta   90.00
_cell.angle_gamma   90.00
#
_symmetry.space_group_name_H-M   'P 1'
#
loop_
_entity.id
_entity.type
_entity.pdbx_description
1 polymer ?
#
loop_
_entity_poly.entity_id
_entity_poly.type
_entity_poly.pdbx_seq_one_letter_code
_entity_poly.pdbx_strand_id
1 'polypeptide(L)'
;MNWDLWLGPLPWRDYHADWMAYANWRETSNGGLGSFGPHTAIFPFLALQMRALWDAPSETAMIRVEAECSTRNRLSFPRWERVRWQIPARGEMPPVTVTWHHGPEYAPGTREMIHDKLAEWGVSDQQDADDLMRMAGSMLVGETGAMVGDDHSMKITALPTDRFADVNTDRPERILASRGIYADWIDACRGGHPHILADFDHGGTLSELLMLGNIATQFPGETLAYDPASGQITNHTQANEQRAYTYRPGWRL
;
A
#
# COMPACT_ATOMS: atom_id res chain seq x y z
N MET A 1 -22.03 -11.40 -23.99
CA MET A 1 -21.03 -10.46 -23.44
C MET A 1 -20.29 -9.82 -24.60
N ASN A 2 -20.07 -8.50 -24.59
CA ASN A 2 -19.24 -7.84 -25.60
C ASN A 2 -17.78 -7.88 -25.15
N TRP A 3 -17.01 -8.83 -25.69
CA TRP A 3 -15.61 -9.08 -25.30
C TRP A 3 -14.70 -7.90 -25.60
N ASP A 4 -14.95 -7.22 -26.72
CA ASP A 4 -14.16 -6.07 -27.15
C ASP A 4 -14.21 -4.92 -26.14
N LEU A 5 -15.40 -4.66 -25.59
CA LEU A 5 -15.61 -3.65 -24.55
C LEU A 5 -15.07 -4.11 -23.19
N TRP A 6 -15.14 -5.41 -22.88
CA TRP A 6 -14.61 -5.94 -21.63
C TRP A 6 -13.08 -5.83 -21.58
N LEU A 7 -12.37 -6.15 -22.68
CA LEU A 7 -10.92 -5.99 -22.76
C LEU A 7 -10.50 -4.51 -22.68
N GLY A 8 -11.35 -3.60 -23.17
CA GLY A 8 -11.09 -2.18 -23.14
C GLY A 8 -9.75 -1.82 -23.79
N PRO A 9 -8.85 -1.09 -23.10
CA PRO A 9 -7.59 -0.62 -23.65
C PRO A 9 -6.48 -1.69 -23.74
N LEU A 10 -6.73 -2.91 -23.25
CA LEU A 10 -5.74 -3.98 -23.23
C LEU A 10 -5.46 -4.56 -24.62
N PRO A 11 -4.29 -5.19 -24.83
CA PRO A 11 -4.00 -5.92 -26.08
C PRO A 11 -5.07 -6.98 -26.38
N TRP A 12 -5.52 -7.03 -27.64
CA TRP A 12 -6.50 -8.01 -28.09
C TRP A 12 -6.00 -9.44 -27.82
N ARG A 13 -6.91 -10.28 -27.32
CA ARG A 13 -6.71 -11.72 -27.19
C ARG A 13 -8.05 -12.42 -27.37
N ASP A 14 -8.02 -13.66 -27.82
CA ASP A 14 -9.24 -14.45 -27.95
C ASP A 14 -9.87 -14.71 -26.58
N TYR A 15 -11.20 -14.75 -26.56
CA TYR A 15 -11.95 -14.98 -25.33
C TYR A 15 -11.61 -16.35 -24.73
N HIS A 16 -11.39 -16.34 -23.42
CA HIS A 16 -11.34 -17.53 -22.57
C HIS A 16 -12.04 -17.19 -21.26
N ALA A 17 -12.82 -18.12 -20.71
CA ALA A 17 -13.61 -17.86 -19.50
C ALA A 17 -12.73 -17.44 -18.30
N ASP A 18 -11.52 -18.00 -18.18
CA ASP A 18 -10.61 -17.67 -17.07
C ASP A 18 -10.13 -16.20 -17.07
N TRP A 19 -10.15 -15.50 -18.21
CA TRP A 19 -9.83 -14.07 -18.22
C TRP A 19 -10.82 -13.25 -17.40
N MET A 20 -12.05 -13.74 -17.22
CA MET A 20 -13.09 -13.07 -16.41
C MET A 20 -12.75 -13.01 -14.93
N ALA A 21 -11.80 -13.82 -14.45
CA ALA A 21 -11.23 -13.68 -13.11
C ALA A 21 -10.28 -12.47 -13.06
N TYR A 22 -10.81 -11.27 -13.32
CA TYR A 22 -10.05 -10.04 -13.56
C TYR A 22 -9.02 -9.75 -12.45
N ALA A 23 -9.35 -10.08 -11.19
CA ALA A 23 -8.49 -9.87 -10.04
C ALA A 23 -7.16 -10.67 -10.13
N ASN A 24 -7.14 -11.76 -10.90
CA ASN A 24 -6.00 -12.69 -10.98
C ASN A 24 -4.93 -12.27 -11.98
N TRP A 25 -5.22 -11.36 -12.90
CA TRP A 25 -4.32 -11.02 -14.01
C TRP A 25 -3.78 -9.61 -13.86
N ARG A 26 -2.46 -9.45 -14.05
CA ARG A 26 -1.78 -8.16 -13.87
C ARG A 26 -2.22 -7.07 -14.84
N GLU A 27 -2.75 -7.47 -16.00
CA GLU A 27 -3.26 -6.52 -16.99
C GLU A 27 -4.65 -5.99 -16.63
N THR A 28 -5.42 -6.70 -15.80
CA THR A 28 -6.79 -6.31 -15.41
C THR A 28 -6.93 -5.97 -13.93
N SER A 29 -5.86 -6.09 -13.15
CA SER A 29 -5.84 -5.96 -11.70
C SER A 29 -4.45 -5.63 -11.19
N ASN A 30 -4.40 -5.13 -9.95
CA ASN A 30 -3.18 -4.82 -9.22
C ASN A 30 -2.92 -5.81 -8.06
N GLY A 31 -3.62 -6.96 -8.04
CA GLY A 31 -3.40 -8.04 -7.09
C GLY A 31 -3.77 -7.68 -5.65
N GLY A 32 -3.30 -8.50 -4.70
CA GLY A 32 -3.55 -8.28 -3.27
C GLY A 32 -3.01 -6.95 -2.77
N LEU A 33 -1.78 -6.59 -3.18
CA LEU A 33 -1.17 -5.31 -2.82
C LEU A 33 -1.97 -4.10 -3.34
N GLY A 34 -2.47 -4.15 -4.59
CA GLY A 34 -3.30 -3.07 -5.12
C GLY A 34 -4.72 -3.02 -4.56
N SER A 35 -5.27 -4.16 -4.13
CA SER A 35 -6.61 -4.22 -3.55
C SER A 35 -6.63 -3.85 -2.08
N PHE A 36 -5.75 -4.42 -1.24
CA PHE A 36 -5.74 -4.24 0.21
C PHE A 36 -4.64 -3.31 0.73
N GLY A 37 -3.59 -3.08 -0.06
CA GLY A 37 -2.53 -2.14 0.32
C GLY A 37 -3.05 -0.74 0.62
N PRO A 38 -3.91 -0.12 -0.21
CA PRO A 38 -4.46 1.20 0.10
C PRO A 38 -5.26 1.27 1.40
N HIS A 39 -5.99 0.19 1.75
CA HIS A 39 -6.83 0.14 2.95
C HIS A 39 -6.03 -0.01 4.25
N THR A 40 -4.92 -0.75 4.20
CA THR A 40 -4.08 -1.02 5.37
C THR A 40 -2.91 -0.05 5.52
N ALA A 41 -2.38 0.47 4.41
CA ALA A 41 -1.19 1.31 4.40
C ALA A 41 -1.49 2.81 4.49
N ILE A 42 -2.75 3.26 4.38
CA ILE A 42 -3.07 4.69 4.49
C ILE A 42 -2.72 5.25 5.87
N PHE A 43 -2.99 4.51 6.96
CA PHE A 43 -2.61 4.90 8.31
C PHE A 43 -1.10 5.14 8.47
N PRO A 44 -0.22 4.16 8.18
CA PRO A 44 1.22 4.38 8.29
C PRO A 44 1.72 5.42 7.29
N PHE A 45 1.16 5.50 6.08
CA PHE A 45 1.56 6.49 5.07
C PHE A 45 1.35 7.93 5.56
N LEU A 46 0.19 8.21 6.16
CA LEU A 46 -0.13 9.53 6.75
C LEU A 46 0.66 9.78 8.03
N ALA A 47 0.65 8.84 8.98
CA ALA A 47 1.29 8.99 10.28
C ALA A 47 2.80 9.24 10.16
N LEU A 48 3.44 8.62 9.16
CA LEU A 48 4.86 8.74 8.89
C LEU A 48 5.17 9.81 7.84
N GLN A 49 4.21 10.62 7.39
CA GLN A 49 4.42 11.73 6.44
C GLN A 49 5.13 11.29 5.14
N MET A 50 4.83 10.10 4.63
CA MET A 50 5.52 9.55 3.45
C MET A 50 5.23 10.34 2.17
N ARG A 51 4.07 11.00 2.08
CA ARG A 51 3.70 11.90 0.98
C ARG A 51 4.76 12.99 0.73
N ALA A 52 5.45 13.47 1.77
CA ALA A 52 6.45 14.54 1.63
C ALA A 52 7.61 14.21 0.68
N LEU A 53 7.84 12.92 0.39
CA LEU A 53 8.90 12.49 -0.53
C LEU A 53 8.65 12.93 -1.97
N TRP A 54 7.39 13.09 -2.39
CA TRP A 54 7.06 13.55 -3.74
C TRP A 54 7.34 15.03 -3.98
N ASP A 55 7.53 15.82 -2.92
CA ASP A 55 7.91 17.24 -3.02
C ASP A 55 9.40 17.46 -2.68
N ALA A 56 10.12 16.40 -2.27
CA ALA A 56 11.51 16.48 -1.86
C ALA A 56 12.48 16.34 -3.04
N PRO A 57 13.69 16.91 -2.96
CA PRO A 57 14.71 16.73 -4.00
C PRO A 57 15.10 15.26 -4.18
N SER A 58 15.29 14.86 -5.45
CA SER A 58 15.63 13.48 -5.84
C SER A 58 16.81 12.89 -5.07
N GLU A 59 17.82 13.71 -4.73
CA GLU A 59 19.02 13.28 -3.99
C GLU A 59 18.71 12.75 -2.58
N THR A 60 17.59 13.19 -2.00
CA THR A 60 17.19 12.88 -0.61
C THR A 60 15.95 12.00 -0.52
N ALA A 61 15.15 11.93 -1.60
CA ALA A 61 13.85 11.28 -1.62
C ALA A 61 13.87 9.82 -2.15
N MET A 62 15.03 9.30 -2.58
CA MET A 62 15.13 7.97 -3.19
C MET A 62 14.54 6.86 -2.32
N ILE A 63 13.49 6.22 -2.82
CA ILE A 63 12.88 5.03 -2.21
C ILE A 63 13.55 3.81 -2.80
N ARG A 64 13.89 2.83 -1.96
CA ARG A 64 14.36 1.53 -2.43
C ARG A 64 13.30 0.48 -2.15
N VAL A 65 13.00 -0.37 -3.11
CA VAL A 65 12.03 -1.45 -2.97
C VAL A 65 12.63 -2.77 -3.44
N GLU A 66 12.35 -3.82 -2.69
CA GLU A 66 12.74 -5.19 -3.02
C GLU A 66 11.56 -6.12 -2.73
N ALA A 67 11.40 -7.15 -3.54
CA ALA A 67 10.37 -8.17 -3.32
C ALA A 67 10.96 -9.57 -3.25
N GLU A 68 10.41 -10.36 -2.36
CA GLU A 68 10.52 -11.82 -2.33
C GLU A 68 9.13 -12.41 -2.57
N CYS A 69 9.04 -13.51 -3.30
CA CYS A 69 7.75 -14.12 -3.60
C CYS A 69 7.88 -15.62 -3.85
N SER A 70 6.75 -16.33 -3.82
CA SER A 70 6.72 -17.79 -4.02
C SER A 70 7.30 -18.22 -5.36
N THR A 71 6.94 -17.51 -6.43
CA THR A 71 7.38 -17.76 -7.80
C THR A 71 7.09 -16.52 -8.63
N ARG A 72 8.05 -16.10 -9.45
CA ARG A 72 7.83 -15.04 -10.43
C ARG A 72 6.77 -15.45 -11.45
N ASN A 73 5.69 -14.68 -11.54
CA ASN A 73 4.67 -14.86 -12.57
C ASN A 73 4.44 -13.54 -13.33
N ARG A 74 4.61 -13.58 -14.66
CA ARG A 74 4.47 -12.41 -15.55
C ARG A 74 3.01 -12.10 -15.89
N LEU A 75 2.12 -13.09 -15.84
CA LEU A 75 0.70 -12.94 -16.19
C LEU A 75 -0.18 -12.69 -14.97
N SER A 76 0.15 -13.34 -13.86
CA SER A 76 -0.62 -13.34 -12.61
C SER A 76 0.27 -12.96 -11.41
N PHE A 77 -0.28 -13.03 -10.21
CA PHE A 77 0.40 -12.69 -8.96
C PHE A 77 0.99 -13.94 -8.28
N PRO A 78 2.07 -13.80 -7.50
CA PRO A 78 2.59 -14.91 -6.70
C PRO A 78 1.57 -15.32 -5.63
N ARG A 79 1.69 -16.56 -5.11
CA ARG A 79 0.80 -17.04 -4.03
C ARG A 79 1.04 -16.30 -2.73
N TRP A 80 2.30 -15.95 -2.46
CA TRP A 80 2.69 -15.06 -1.38
C TRP A 80 3.75 -14.10 -1.90
N GLU A 81 3.79 -12.91 -1.29
CA GLU A 81 4.77 -11.88 -1.55
C GLU A 81 5.15 -11.19 -0.25
N ARG A 82 6.43 -10.84 -0.14
CA ARG A 82 6.98 -9.96 0.88
C ARG A 82 7.66 -8.82 0.15
N VAL A 83 7.13 -7.62 0.28
CA VAL A 83 7.68 -6.43 -0.38
C VAL A 83 8.20 -5.49 0.68
N ARG A 84 9.46 -5.08 0.56
CA ARG A 84 10.14 -4.22 1.52
C ARG A 84 10.49 -2.90 0.85
N TRP A 85 9.98 -1.80 1.37
CA TRP A 85 10.41 -0.45 1.02
C TRP A 85 11.34 0.09 2.10
N GLN A 86 12.51 0.58 1.71
CA GLN A 86 13.31 1.47 2.54
C GLN A 86 12.96 2.92 2.18
N ILE A 87 12.29 3.58 3.12
CA ILE A 87 11.84 4.96 3.00
C ILE A 87 12.92 5.86 3.63
N PRO A 88 13.44 6.87 2.91
CA PRO A 88 14.47 7.74 3.46
C PRO A 88 13.91 8.69 4.53
N ALA A 89 14.82 9.45 5.15
CA ALA A 89 14.44 10.53 6.05
C ALA A 89 13.60 11.56 5.29
N ARG A 90 12.62 12.17 5.97
CA ARG A 90 11.73 13.19 5.38
C ARG A 90 11.28 14.17 6.46
N GLY A 91 11.68 15.44 6.31
CA GLY A 91 11.55 16.41 7.39
C GLY A 91 12.24 15.92 8.67
N GLU A 92 11.54 15.98 9.79
CA GLU A 92 12.02 15.49 11.10
C GLU A 92 11.89 13.97 11.28
N MET A 93 11.30 13.25 10.31
CA MET A 93 11.10 11.81 10.42
C MET A 93 12.36 11.05 9.97
N PRO A 94 12.90 10.13 10.78
CA PRO A 94 14.04 9.31 10.39
C PRO A 94 13.66 8.30 9.29
N PRO A 95 14.65 7.68 8.62
CA PRO A 95 14.40 6.59 7.69
C PRO A 95 13.61 5.46 8.34
N VAL A 96 12.72 4.82 7.58
CA VAL A 96 11.88 3.72 8.05
C VAL A 96 11.80 2.60 7.01
N THR A 97 11.73 1.36 7.48
CA THR A 97 11.41 0.23 6.61
C THR A 97 9.92 -0.09 6.71
N VAL A 98 9.24 -0.19 5.58
CA VAL A 98 7.86 -0.70 5.48
C VAL A 98 7.93 -2.06 4.81
N THR A 99 7.27 -3.06 5.39
CA THR A 99 7.20 -4.39 4.79
C THR A 99 5.75 -4.82 4.64
N TRP A 100 5.35 -5.09 3.41
CA TRP A 100 4.09 -5.75 3.08
C TRP A 100 4.27 -7.25 3.12
N HIS A 101 3.32 -7.94 3.74
CA HIS A 101 3.26 -9.38 3.76
C HIS A 101 1.88 -9.82 3.28
N HIS A 102 1.84 -10.67 2.25
CA HIS A 102 0.59 -11.12 1.66
C HIS A 102 0.66 -12.57 1.19
N GLY A 103 -0.50 -13.22 1.17
CA GLY A 103 -0.72 -14.61 0.79
C GLY A 103 -1.51 -15.35 1.87
N PRO A 104 -2.23 -16.44 1.52
CA PRO A 104 -3.08 -17.17 2.47
C PRO A 104 -2.32 -17.72 3.69
N GLU A 105 -1.03 -18.03 3.51
CA GLU A 105 -0.12 -18.50 4.55
C GLU A 105 1.02 -17.51 4.84
N TYR A 106 0.96 -16.31 4.24
CA TYR A 106 2.08 -15.38 4.11
C TYR A 106 3.36 -16.03 3.53
N ALA A 107 4.46 -15.29 3.52
CA ALA A 107 5.78 -15.87 3.33
C ALA A 107 6.18 -16.69 4.58
N PRO A 108 6.96 -17.78 4.45
CA PRO A 108 7.40 -18.59 5.58
C PRO A 108 7.98 -17.75 6.73
N GLY A 109 7.56 -18.01 7.97
CA GLY A 109 8.01 -17.31 9.17
C GLY A 109 7.34 -15.96 9.42
N THR A 110 6.45 -15.48 8.54
CA THR A 110 5.81 -14.16 8.70
C THR A 110 4.84 -14.14 9.88
N ARG A 111 4.03 -15.19 10.04
CA ARG A 111 3.01 -15.21 11.11
C ARG A 111 3.67 -15.23 12.48
N GLU A 112 4.70 -16.06 12.62
CA GLU A 112 5.53 -16.15 13.81
C GLU A 112 6.19 -14.81 14.11
N MET A 113 6.78 -14.15 13.11
CA MET A 113 7.36 -12.81 13.27
C MET A 113 6.34 -11.77 13.73
N ILE A 114 5.11 -11.80 13.20
CA ILE A 114 4.03 -10.91 13.62
C ILE A 114 3.65 -11.18 15.08
N HIS A 115 3.46 -12.45 15.45
CA HIS A 115 3.15 -12.85 16.83
C HIS A 115 4.25 -12.43 17.80
N ASP A 116 5.51 -12.66 17.46
CA ASP A 116 6.66 -12.25 18.29
C ASP A 116 6.68 -10.74 18.52
N LYS A 117 6.44 -9.95 17.46
CA LYS A 117 6.38 -8.48 17.57
C LYS A 117 5.21 -8.00 18.42
N LEU A 118 4.06 -8.65 18.34
CA LEU A 118 2.90 -8.31 19.17
C LEU A 118 3.11 -8.72 20.64
N ALA A 119 3.80 -9.84 20.87
CA ALA A 119 4.16 -10.32 22.21
C ALA A 119 5.12 -9.35 22.93
N GLU A 120 6.05 -8.70 22.22
CA GLU A 120 6.90 -7.62 22.77
C GLU A 120 6.07 -6.48 23.40
N TRP A 121 4.82 -6.30 22.97
CA TRP A 121 3.91 -5.26 23.44
C TRP A 121 2.69 -5.80 24.23
N GLY A 122 2.81 -7.02 24.75
CA GLY A 122 1.86 -7.59 25.70
C GLY A 122 0.73 -8.43 25.11
N VAL A 123 0.77 -8.74 23.81
CA VAL A 123 -0.19 -9.64 23.15
C VAL A 123 0.46 -11.00 22.94
N SER A 124 0.55 -11.78 24.02
CA SER A 124 1.25 -13.08 24.02
C SER A 124 0.37 -14.26 23.58
N ASP A 125 -0.95 -14.10 23.60
CA ASP A 125 -1.88 -15.12 23.11
C ASP A 125 -2.00 -15.04 21.58
N GLN A 126 -1.85 -16.19 20.91
CA GLN A 126 -1.85 -16.25 19.45
C GLN A 126 -3.22 -15.95 18.84
N GLN A 127 -4.30 -16.29 19.53
CA GLN A 127 -5.66 -16.00 19.06
C GLN A 127 -5.93 -14.49 19.15
N ASP A 128 -5.51 -13.84 20.23
CA ASP A 128 -5.58 -12.38 20.36
C ASP A 128 -4.74 -11.68 19.28
N ALA A 129 -3.54 -12.19 18.98
CA ALA A 129 -2.68 -11.68 17.92
C ALA A 129 -3.33 -11.83 16.53
N ASP A 130 -3.90 -13.00 16.23
CA ASP A 130 -4.63 -13.24 14.98
C ASP A 130 -5.90 -12.38 14.90
N ASP A 131 -6.59 -12.13 16.02
CA ASP A 131 -7.81 -11.31 16.05
C ASP A 131 -7.55 -9.82 15.80
N LEU A 132 -6.37 -9.31 16.16
CA LEU A 132 -5.93 -7.94 15.84
C LEU A 132 -5.71 -7.71 14.34
N MET A 133 -5.33 -8.75 13.59
CA MET A 133 -5.05 -8.67 12.15
C MET A 133 -5.77 -9.76 11.34
N ARG A 134 -7.02 -10.06 11.72
CA ARG A 134 -7.80 -11.21 11.23
C ARG A 134 -7.96 -11.28 9.72
N MET A 135 -8.19 -10.13 9.08
CA MET A 135 -8.43 -10.01 7.64
C MET A 135 -7.22 -9.41 6.92
N ALA A 136 -6.83 -8.23 7.36
CA ALA A 136 -5.65 -7.49 6.96
C ALA A 136 -5.39 -6.43 8.03
N GLY A 137 -4.27 -5.72 7.95
CA GLY A 137 -3.98 -4.63 8.87
C GLY A 137 -2.59 -4.04 8.65
N SER A 138 -2.24 -3.10 9.51
CA SER A 138 -0.88 -2.56 9.57
C SER A 138 -0.43 -2.44 11.02
N MET A 139 0.89 -2.55 11.23
CA MET A 139 1.51 -2.38 12.53
C MET A 139 2.66 -1.37 12.43
N LEU A 140 2.54 -0.28 13.18
CA LEU A 140 3.61 0.68 13.40
C LEU A 140 4.32 0.33 14.70
N VAL A 141 5.59 -0.06 14.61
CA VAL A 141 6.41 -0.42 15.78
C VAL A 141 7.33 0.74 16.12
N GLY A 142 7.19 1.28 17.33
CA GLY A 142 8.05 2.31 17.89
C GLY A 142 8.97 1.76 18.98
N GLU A 143 9.80 2.64 19.54
CA GLU A 143 10.73 2.28 20.63
C GLU A 143 10.00 1.92 21.93
N THR A 144 8.80 2.47 22.14
CA THR A 144 8.11 2.41 23.43
C THR A 144 6.69 1.86 23.34
N GLY A 145 6.28 1.39 22.17
CA GLY A 145 4.95 0.86 21.93
C GLY A 145 4.73 0.56 20.45
N ALA A 146 3.58 -0.04 20.14
CA ALA A 146 3.12 -0.27 18.79
C ALA A 146 1.69 0.25 18.58
N MET A 147 1.34 0.56 17.34
CA MET A 147 -0.04 0.83 16.93
C MET A 147 -0.45 -0.16 15.85
N VAL A 148 -1.59 -0.83 16.05
CA VAL A 148 -2.13 -1.84 15.13
C VAL A 148 -3.43 -1.32 14.54
N GLY A 149 -3.44 -1.10 13.23
CA GLY A 149 -4.63 -0.76 12.46
C GLY A 149 -5.28 -2.00 11.87
N ASP A 150 -6.61 -2.05 11.88
CA ASP A 150 -7.38 -3.09 11.19
C ASP A 150 -7.34 -2.94 9.65
N ASP A 151 -8.13 -3.75 8.96
CA ASP A 151 -8.10 -3.91 7.50
C ASP A 151 -8.43 -2.63 6.72
N HIS A 152 -9.03 -1.63 7.37
CA HIS A 152 -9.35 -0.32 6.79
C HIS A 152 -8.83 0.84 7.64
N SER A 153 -7.95 0.58 8.61
CA SER A 153 -7.47 1.56 9.58
C SER A 153 -8.60 2.33 10.30
N MET A 154 -9.75 1.70 10.46
CA MET A 154 -10.93 2.27 11.14
C MET A 154 -10.81 2.17 12.65
N LYS A 155 -10.18 1.09 13.13
CA LYS A 155 -9.78 0.93 14.52
C LYS A 155 -8.26 0.87 14.60
N ILE A 156 -7.68 1.77 15.40
CA ILE A 156 -6.26 1.75 15.76
C ILE A 156 -6.16 1.34 17.24
N THR A 157 -5.43 0.25 17.50
CA THR A 157 -5.15 -0.24 18.85
C THR A 157 -3.71 0.09 19.22
N ALA A 158 -3.52 0.91 20.26
CA ALA A 158 -2.19 1.22 20.79
C ALA A 158 -1.79 0.20 21.87
N LEU A 159 -0.55 -0.29 21.80
CA LEU A 159 0.00 -1.33 22.65
C LEU A 159 1.29 -0.85 23.33
N PRO A 160 1.52 -1.13 24.62
CA PRO A 160 0.62 -1.85 25.54
C PRO A 160 -0.61 -1.02 25.92
N THR A 161 -1.79 -1.65 25.99
CA THR A 161 -3.08 -0.95 26.14
C THR A 161 -3.18 -0.06 27.38
N ASP A 162 -2.60 -0.49 28.50
CA ASP A 162 -2.59 0.23 29.78
C ASP A 162 -1.85 1.57 29.68
N ARG A 163 -0.73 1.61 28.95
CA ARG A 163 0.05 2.84 28.73
C ARG A 163 -0.72 3.90 27.97
N PHE A 164 -1.61 3.50 27.08
CA PHE A 164 -2.34 4.40 26.18
C PHE A 164 -3.83 4.55 26.56
N ALA A 165 -4.25 4.01 27.70
CA ALA A 165 -5.64 4.01 28.14
C ALA A 165 -6.23 5.43 28.31
N ASP A 166 -5.39 6.41 28.67
CA ASP A 166 -5.80 7.79 28.89
C ASP A 166 -5.72 8.68 27.63
N VAL A 167 -5.33 8.11 26.47
CA VAL A 167 -5.30 8.86 25.21
C VAL A 167 -6.74 9.11 24.76
N ASN A 168 -7.14 10.38 24.71
CA ASN A 168 -8.46 10.76 24.20
C ASN A 168 -8.51 10.65 22.67
N THR A 169 -9.28 9.69 22.16
CA THR A 169 -9.47 9.45 20.73
C THR A 169 -10.72 10.12 20.15
N ASP A 170 -11.58 10.70 20.99
CA ASP A 170 -12.85 11.34 20.59
C ASP A 170 -12.67 12.80 20.15
N ARG A 171 -11.48 13.38 20.33
CA ARG A 171 -11.23 14.79 20.07
C ARG A 171 -9.93 15.00 19.25
N PRO A 172 -9.97 14.80 17.91
CA PRO A 172 -8.82 15.07 17.08
C PRO A 172 -8.41 16.54 17.14
N GLU A 173 -7.14 16.83 17.38
CA GLU A 173 -6.63 18.20 17.56
C GLU A 173 -6.24 18.88 16.24
N ARG A 174 -5.85 18.09 15.23
CA ARG A 174 -5.21 18.60 13.99
C ARG A 174 -6.06 18.44 12.74
N ILE A 175 -7.02 17.52 12.77
CA ILE A 175 -7.80 17.12 11.60
C ILE A 175 -9.27 17.32 11.95
N LEU A 176 -9.98 18.07 11.12
CA LEU A 176 -11.42 18.22 11.24
C LEU A 176 -12.10 16.90 10.89
N ALA A 177 -13.15 16.54 11.63
CA ALA A 177 -13.97 15.39 11.28
C ALA A 177 -14.57 15.58 9.87
N SER A 178 -14.44 14.57 9.01
CA SER A 178 -15.12 14.56 7.71
C SER A 178 -16.64 14.54 7.92
N ARG A 179 -17.37 15.26 7.06
CA ARG A 179 -18.84 15.21 7.02
C ARG A 179 -19.35 14.07 6.13
N GLY A 180 -18.44 13.20 5.68
CA GLY A 180 -18.67 12.12 4.73
C GLY A 180 -18.13 12.45 3.34
N ILE A 181 -17.51 11.46 2.69
CA ILE A 181 -16.80 11.62 1.40
C ILE A 181 -17.65 12.29 0.31
N TYR A 182 -18.95 12.02 0.26
CA TYR A 182 -19.86 12.61 -0.73
C TYR A 182 -20.13 14.09 -0.47
N ALA A 183 -20.26 14.48 0.80
CA ALA A 183 -20.47 15.88 1.16
C ALA A 183 -19.22 16.70 0.85
N ASP A 184 -18.05 16.18 1.24
CA ASP A 184 -16.76 16.81 0.96
C ASP A 184 -16.55 16.95 -0.56
N TRP A 185 -16.87 15.93 -1.36
CA TRP A 185 -16.77 16.00 -2.82
C TRP A 185 -17.73 17.02 -3.45
N ILE A 186 -19.01 17.03 -3.05
CA ILE A 186 -20.01 17.97 -3.56
C ILE A 186 -19.62 19.42 -3.22
N ASP A 187 -19.17 19.67 -1.99
CA ASP A 187 -18.76 21.01 -1.56
C ASP A 187 -17.52 21.48 -2.33
N ALA A 188 -16.55 20.60 -2.58
CA ALA A 188 -15.39 20.91 -3.43
C ALA A 188 -15.80 21.24 -4.88
N CYS A 189 -16.71 20.46 -5.49
CA CYS A 189 -17.24 20.75 -6.83
C CYS A 189 -17.98 22.10 -6.92
N ARG A 190 -18.50 22.61 -5.81
CA ARG A 190 -19.15 23.93 -5.72
C ARG A 190 -18.18 25.08 -5.46
N GLY A 191 -16.87 24.81 -5.42
CA GLY A 191 -15.83 25.81 -5.12
C GLY A 191 -15.59 26.02 -3.63
N GLY A 192 -16.13 25.16 -2.77
CA GLY A 192 -15.71 25.10 -1.38
C GLY A 192 -14.29 24.54 -1.23
N HIS A 193 -13.73 24.68 -0.03
CA HIS A 193 -12.44 24.10 0.33
C HIS A 193 -12.59 23.20 1.56
N PRO A 194 -13.38 22.11 1.47
CA PRO A 194 -13.50 21.16 2.56
C PRO A 194 -12.13 20.50 2.82
N HIS A 195 -11.90 20.09 4.06
CA HIS A 195 -10.75 19.24 4.37
C HIS A 195 -11.06 17.82 3.87
N ILE A 196 -10.44 17.42 2.77
CA ILE A 196 -10.67 16.11 2.15
C ILE A 196 -9.60 15.14 2.65
N LEU A 197 -10.00 14.18 3.48
CA LEU A 197 -9.10 13.13 3.97
C LEU A 197 -8.64 12.16 2.88
N ALA A 198 -9.51 11.89 1.90
CA ALA A 198 -9.25 11.00 0.77
C ALA A 198 -9.06 11.81 -0.52
N ASP A 199 -8.10 12.72 -0.53
CA ASP A 199 -7.77 13.51 -1.71
C ASP A 199 -6.95 12.71 -2.74
N PHE A 200 -6.84 13.24 -3.95
CA PHE A 200 -6.05 12.61 -5.03
C PHE A 200 -4.54 12.67 -4.79
N ASP A 201 -4.08 13.57 -3.93
CA ASP A 201 -2.66 13.78 -3.68
C ASP A 201 -2.10 12.65 -2.80
N HIS A 202 -2.78 12.34 -1.69
CA HIS A 202 -2.50 11.19 -0.86
C HIS A 202 -2.84 9.88 -1.58
N GLY A 203 -4.03 9.79 -2.20
CA GLY A 203 -4.47 8.58 -2.88
C GLY A 203 -3.57 8.18 -4.05
N GLY A 204 -3.15 9.15 -4.86
CA GLY A 204 -2.28 8.94 -6.01
C GLY A 204 -0.87 8.50 -5.61
N THR A 205 -0.24 9.21 -4.67
CA THR A 205 1.13 8.91 -4.22
C THR A 205 1.22 7.61 -3.42
N LEU A 206 0.22 7.30 -2.59
CA LEU A 206 0.13 5.99 -1.93
C LEU A 206 -0.02 4.86 -2.96
N SER A 207 -0.89 5.05 -3.96
CA SER A 207 -1.06 4.06 -5.04
C SER A 207 0.24 3.85 -5.80
N GLU A 208 0.95 4.94 -6.13
CA GLU A 208 2.24 4.88 -6.80
C GLU A 208 3.29 4.10 -5.96
N LEU A 209 3.41 4.41 -4.66
CA LEU A 209 4.30 3.69 -3.74
C LEU A 209 4.05 2.17 -3.75
N LEU A 210 2.78 1.78 -3.65
CA LEU A 210 2.36 0.38 -3.61
C LEU A 210 2.61 -0.31 -4.95
N MET A 211 2.39 0.38 -6.08
CA MET A 211 2.63 -0.19 -7.41
C MET A 211 4.11 -0.47 -7.68
N LEU A 212 5.04 0.22 -7.01
CA LEU A 212 6.45 -0.16 -7.03
C LEU A 212 6.67 -1.59 -6.49
N GLY A 213 5.88 -2.01 -5.50
CA GLY A 213 5.91 -3.38 -5.00
C GLY A 213 5.43 -4.39 -6.03
N ASN A 214 4.36 -4.07 -6.75
CA ASN A 214 3.88 -4.89 -7.86
C ASN A 214 4.93 -5.05 -8.96
N ILE A 215 5.66 -3.99 -9.30
CA ILE A 215 6.78 -4.05 -10.24
C ILE A 215 7.93 -4.88 -9.63
N ALA A 216 8.29 -4.67 -8.36
CA ALA A 216 9.36 -5.42 -7.71
C ALA A 216 9.12 -6.94 -7.71
N THR A 217 7.88 -7.41 -7.58
CA THR A 217 7.56 -8.85 -7.68
C THR A 217 7.85 -9.47 -9.07
N GLN A 218 8.05 -8.64 -10.10
CA GLN A 218 8.54 -9.09 -11.41
C GLN A 218 10.05 -9.30 -11.46
N PHE A 219 10.79 -8.84 -10.46
CA PHE A 219 12.25 -8.91 -10.37
C PHE A 219 12.66 -9.34 -8.95
N PRO A 220 12.21 -10.54 -8.49
CA PRO A 220 12.42 -10.94 -7.10
C PRO A 220 13.91 -11.06 -6.76
N GLY A 221 14.30 -10.51 -5.61
CA GLY A 221 15.69 -10.43 -5.15
C GLY A 221 16.51 -9.28 -5.75
N GLU A 222 15.91 -8.44 -6.61
CA GLU A 222 16.53 -7.22 -7.11
C GLU A 222 16.02 -6.00 -6.34
N THR A 223 16.92 -5.08 -5.98
CA THR A 223 16.53 -3.80 -5.36
C THR A 223 16.32 -2.74 -6.43
N LEU A 224 15.10 -2.23 -6.55
CA LEU A 224 14.75 -1.10 -7.40
C LEU A 224 14.91 0.20 -6.63
N ALA A 225 15.51 1.22 -7.25
CA ALA A 225 15.66 2.56 -6.72
C ALA A 225 14.71 3.49 -7.49
N TYR A 226 13.78 4.10 -6.77
CA TYR A 226 12.73 4.94 -7.31
C TYR A 226 12.86 6.38 -6.82
N ASP A 227 12.74 7.32 -7.74
CA ASP A 227 12.76 8.76 -7.51
C ASP A 227 11.33 9.32 -7.58
N PRO A 228 10.73 9.70 -6.44
CA PRO A 228 9.36 10.22 -6.39
C PRO A 228 9.16 11.51 -7.19
N ALA A 229 10.17 12.37 -7.28
CA ALA A 229 10.05 13.66 -7.96
C ALA A 229 9.93 13.51 -9.49
N SER A 230 10.65 12.55 -10.08
CA SER A 230 10.58 12.26 -11.52
C SER A 230 9.62 11.11 -11.86
N GLY A 231 9.13 10.41 -10.84
CA GLY A 231 8.31 9.21 -10.97
C GLY A 231 9.07 8.00 -11.53
N GLN A 232 10.41 7.99 -11.56
CA GLN A 232 11.22 6.99 -12.28
C GLN A 232 11.90 5.96 -11.38
N ILE A 233 11.96 4.71 -11.86
CA ILE A 233 12.94 3.72 -11.39
C ILE A 233 14.27 3.99 -12.10
N THR A 234 15.28 4.43 -11.36
CA THR A 234 16.50 5.03 -11.92
C THR A 234 17.61 4.01 -12.20
N ASN A 235 17.55 2.82 -11.60
CA ASN A 235 18.61 1.81 -11.65
C ASN A 235 18.25 0.54 -12.44
N HIS A 236 17.04 0.46 -13.02
CA HIS A 236 16.58 -0.77 -13.68
C HIS A 236 15.64 -0.48 -14.87
N THR A 237 16.18 -0.43 -16.09
CA THR A 237 15.44 -0.04 -17.30
C THR A 237 14.16 -0.86 -17.53
N GLN A 238 14.21 -2.19 -17.46
CA GLN A 238 13.02 -3.02 -17.74
C GLN A 238 11.91 -2.89 -16.67
N ALA A 239 12.27 -2.48 -15.45
CA ALA A 239 11.30 -2.24 -14.39
C ALA A 239 10.70 -0.83 -14.57
N ASN A 240 11.54 0.13 -14.95
CA ASN A 240 11.13 1.48 -15.31
C ASN A 240 10.12 1.50 -16.48
N GLU A 241 10.26 0.58 -17.45
CA GLU A 241 9.32 0.42 -18.57
C GLU A 241 7.93 -0.08 -18.13
N GLN A 242 7.81 -0.78 -17.00
CA GLN A 242 6.53 -1.36 -16.52
C GLN A 242 5.60 -0.37 -15.83
N ARG A 243 6.02 0.89 -15.64
CA ARG A 243 5.15 1.93 -15.05
C ARG A 243 4.07 2.41 -16.00
N ALA A 244 4.22 2.14 -17.29
CA ALA A 244 3.27 2.52 -18.32
C ALA A 244 2.83 1.28 -19.10
N TYR A 245 1.66 1.38 -19.72
CA TYR A 245 1.17 0.37 -20.65
C TYR A 245 0.84 0.99 -21.99
N THR A 246 0.89 0.18 -23.03
CA THR A 246 0.52 0.61 -24.39
C THR A 246 -0.97 0.40 -24.59
N TYR A 247 -1.68 1.48 -24.89
CA TYR A 247 -3.08 1.42 -25.28
C TYR A 247 -3.23 0.71 -26.64
N ARG A 248 -4.17 -0.23 -26.70
CA ARG A 248 -4.68 -0.77 -27.96
C ARG A 248 -5.14 0.37 -28.88
N PRO A 249 -4.96 0.27 -30.22
CA PRO A 249 -5.48 1.25 -31.18
C PRO A 249 -6.96 1.56 -30.96
N GLY A 250 -7.29 2.87 -30.93
CA GLY A 250 -8.64 3.36 -30.65
C GLY A 250 -8.86 3.84 -29.21
N TRP A 251 -7.98 3.48 -28.27
CA TRP A 251 -8.01 3.94 -26.87
C TRP A 251 -6.91 4.98 -26.62
N ARG A 252 -7.23 6.03 -25.86
CA ARG A 252 -6.32 7.13 -25.49
C ARG A 252 -6.82 7.82 -24.21
N LEU A 253 -5.90 8.27 -23.36
CA LEU A 253 -6.16 9.19 -22.25
C LEU A 253 -5.83 10.63 -22.67
#